data_AF-D4J7C7-F1
#
_entry.id   AF-D4J7C7-F1
#
_cell.length_a   1.000
_cell.length_b   1.000
_cell.length_c   1.000
_cell.angle_alpha   90.00
_cell.angle_beta   90.00
_cell.angle_gamma   90.00
#
_symmetry.space_group_name_H-M   'P 1'
#
loop_
_entity.id
_entity.type
_entity.pdbx_description
1 polymer ?
#
loop_
_entity_poly.entity_id
_entity_poly.type
_entity_poly.pdbx_seq_one_letter_code
_entity_poly.pdbx_strand_id
1 'polypeptide(L)'
;MRVPATQFRGQDSQELTRHYNIIKAEDINSRTISLYMDDRKVETVGNDQIWMSDDMTLMIPETMVNDLFQCTAARMDGDIIKLIKGQKTCEIDIQKNRVRTDPGWTENRIAEFDRHGNICLSANYLADYFDYDYQWDDENNTAMLAAPEDEPVSLPVRYDLRDYGRVSEVRDQGSWGTCWAFAALSALESSLLPDEKCEFSVDHLAMNNGFNADLDDGGDYNMALAYMTSWRGPVTEAQDPYGDGKYEDGLSAAVHLQDAVIINERDYSQIKQLIMQYGAVQSAIYSQPDIRSLSAYYNEENAAYYYPESQECNHDIDIIGWDDTYPKENFVTEPEKDGAFICKNSWGADFGQNGFFYISYEDPNIGVYGVSYTGVEDADNYDRIYQTDLLGWTGSIGYNEPMAWFSSVYQTDSENTLRAAGFYATDADTYYDIYLVRDFEGIEDMDRRVFLQSGYIKDKGYYTIPLENPQPLEADQRFAVIVQIYTRDSMHPIAIEYVSNELTAGADISDGESYMSYNGSLWSHMEEASACNACLKAYTDLTPDQ
;
A
#
# COMPACT_ATOMS: atom_id res chain seq x y z
N MET A 1 -30.05 -72.32 0.23
CA MET A 1 -30.03 -71.07 -0.55
C MET A 1 -29.19 -70.05 0.19
N ARG A 2 -27.98 -69.78 -0.30
CA ARG A 2 -27.20 -68.60 0.10
C ARG A 2 -27.56 -67.50 -0.89
N VAL A 3 -28.08 -66.37 -0.41
CA VAL A 3 -28.20 -65.15 -1.19
C VAL A 3 -26.92 -64.34 -0.93
N PRO A 4 -26.22 -63.82 -1.95
CA PRO A 4 -24.95 -63.11 -1.76
C PRO A 4 -25.17 -61.70 -1.21
N ALA A 5 -24.33 -61.30 -0.26
CA ALA A 5 -24.19 -59.93 0.19
C ALA A 5 -23.36 -59.14 -0.82
N THR A 6 -24.01 -58.36 -1.67
CA THR A 6 -23.35 -57.37 -2.53
C THR A 6 -24.35 -56.27 -2.89
N GLN A 7 -24.31 -55.14 -2.17
CA GLN A 7 -24.60 -53.75 -2.59
C GLN A 7 -24.99 -52.86 -1.39
N PHE A 8 -24.08 -52.55 -0.47
CA PHE A 8 -24.30 -51.54 0.60
C PHE A 8 -22.98 -50.97 1.16
N ARG A 9 -21.94 -50.73 0.33
CA ARG A 9 -20.63 -50.25 0.84
C ARG A 9 -20.12 -48.91 0.30
N GLY A 10 -20.87 -48.25 -0.58
CA GLY A 10 -20.43 -46.98 -1.18
C GLY A 10 -21.06 -45.72 -0.56
N GLN A 11 -22.35 -45.76 -0.22
CA GLN A 11 -23.06 -44.60 0.35
C GLN A 11 -22.75 -44.40 1.84
N ASP A 12 -22.76 -45.47 2.64
CA ASP A 12 -22.48 -45.40 4.09
C ASP A 12 -21.08 -44.82 4.39
N SER A 13 -20.08 -45.07 3.55
CA SER A 13 -18.73 -44.52 3.77
C SER A 13 -18.65 -43.02 3.49
N GLN A 14 -19.37 -42.52 2.47
CA GLN A 14 -19.38 -41.09 2.16
C GLN A 14 -20.14 -40.28 3.20
N GLU A 15 -21.27 -40.81 3.70
CA GLU A 15 -22.01 -40.16 4.79
C GLU A 15 -21.22 -40.17 6.11
N LEU A 16 -20.51 -41.26 6.42
CA LEU A 16 -19.63 -41.31 7.59
C LEU A 16 -18.45 -40.34 7.47
N THR A 17 -17.80 -40.25 6.29
CA THR A 17 -16.73 -39.27 6.05
C THR A 17 -17.26 -37.85 6.18
N ARG A 18 -18.42 -37.54 5.61
CA ARG A 18 -19.04 -36.22 5.74
C ARG A 18 -19.34 -35.88 7.20
N HIS A 19 -19.92 -36.82 7.95
CA HIS A 19 -20.21 -36.62 9.37
C HIS A 19 -18.94 -36.41 10.20
N TYR A 20 -17.88 -37.16 9.90
CA TYR A 20 -16.57 -36.98 10.53
C TYR A 20 -15.97 -35.61 10.22
N ASN A 21 -16.01 -35.16 8.97
CA ASN A 21 -15.47 -33.85 8.56
C ASN A 21 -16.21 -32.71 9.26
N ILE A 22 -17.54 -32.77 9.40
CA ILE A 22 -18.33 -31.77 10.12
C ILE A 22 -17.85 -31.66 11.57
N ILE A 23 -17.73 -32.79 12.29
CA ILE A 23 -17.26 -32.79 13.69
C ILE A 23 -15.83 -32.26 13.80
N LYS A 24 -14.96 -32.61 12.85
CA LYS A 24 -13.57 -32.15 12.83
C LYS A 24 -13.49 -30.65 12.54
N ALA A 25 -14.27 -30.14 11.60
CA ALA A 25 -14.35 -28.71 11.30
C ALA A 25 -14.88 -27.92 12.50
N GLU A 26 -15.90 -28.42 13.21
CA GLU A 26 -16.39 -27.83 14.46
C GLU A 26 -15.30 -27.76 15.54
N ASP A 27 -14.49 -28.81 15.72
CA ASP A 27 -13.36 -28.81 16.66
C ASP A 27 -12.27 -27.79 16.28
N ILE A 28 -11.90 -27.74 14.99
CA ILE A 28 -10.93 -26.80 14.44
C ILE A 28 -11.40 -25.35 14.66
N ASN A 29 -12.65 -25.07 14.28
CA ASN A 29 -13.24 -23.73 14.38
C ASN A 29 -13.55 -23.31 15.82
N SER A 30 -13.52 -24.24 16.79
CA SER A 30 -13.63 -23.91 18.22
C SER A 30 -12.36 -23.28 18.80
N ARG A 31 -11.26 -23.31 18.03
CA ARG A 31 -9.95 -22.75 18.35
C ARG A 31 -9.56 -21.70 17.31
N THR A 32 -8.68 -20.78 17.67
CA THR A 32 -8.13 -19.81 16.71
C THR A 32 -7.34 -20.53 15.63
N ILE A 33 -7.64 -20.25 14.37
CA ILE A 33 -6.83 -20.72 13.23
C ILE A 33 -5.76 -19.66 12.97
N SER A 34 -4.49 -20.07 12.91
CA SER A 34 -3.39 -19.19 12.49
C SER A 34 -3.03 -19.47 11.04
N LEU A 35 -2.96 -18.43 10.20
CA LEU A 35 -2.48 -18.53 8.83
C LEU A 35 -1.09 -17.91 8.73
N TYR A 36 -0.18 -18.58 8.04
CA TYR A 36 1.16 -18.10 7.75
C TYR A 36 1.36 -18.03 6.23
N MET A 37 2.00 -16.95 5.79
CA MET A 37 2.55 -16.80 4.45
C MET A 37 4.07 -16.85 4.59
N ASP A 38 4.67 -17.89 4.02
CA ASP A 38 6.05 -18.29 4.30
C ASP A 38 6.27 -18.36 5.83
N ASP A 39 7.25 -17.66 6.38
CA ASP A 39 7.50 -17.66 7.83
C ASP A 39 6.73 -16.58 8.61
N ARG A 40 5.88 -15.79 7.94
CA ARG A 40 5.18 -14.63 8.55
C ARG A 40 3.73 -14.97 8.87
N LYS A 41 3.31 -14.67 10.10
CA LYS A 41 1.91 -14.79 10.50
C LYS A 41 1.08 -13.72 9.80
N VAL A 42 -0.05 -14.12 9.23
CA VAL A 42 -1.00 -13.23 8.58
C VAL A 42 -2.02 -12.78 9.61
N GLU A 43 -2.17 -11.47 9.78
CA GLU A 43 -3.20 -10.89 10.65
C GLU A 43 -4.50 -10.65 9.88
N THR A 44 -5.63 -10.80 10.55
CA THR A 44 -6.97 -10.52 10.01
C THR A 44 -7.43 -9.14 10.47
N VAL A 45 -8.02 -8.35 9.58
CA VAL A 45 -8.48 -6.98 9.89
C VAL A 45 -9.98 -6.96 10.22
N GLY A 46 -10.38 -6.21 11.25
CA GLY A 46 -11.79 -5.99 11.57
C GLY A 46 -12.58 -7.28 11.89
N ASN A 47 -13.59 -7.58 11.07
CA ASN A 47 -14.49 -8.74 11.25
C ASN A 47 -14.09 -9.96 10.39
N ASP A 48 -12.93 -9.92 9.74
CA ASP A 48 -12.44 -11.00 8.89
C ASP A 48 -12.24 -12.28 9.69
N GLN A 49 -12.88 -13.36 9.22
CA GLN A 49 -12.83 -14.66 9.89
C GLN A 49 -12.29 -15.74 8.95
N ILE A 50 -11.14 -16.30 9.29
CA ILE A 50 -10.62 -17.53 8.71
C ILE A 50 -11.30 -18.72 9.40
N TRP A 51 -11.76 -19.70 8.62
CA TRP A 51 -12.43 -20.87 9.17
C TRP A 51 -12.29 -22.11 8.27
N MET A 52 -12.56 -23.28 8.83
CA MET A 52 -12.53 -24.57 8.13
C MET A 52 -13.94 -25.01 7.76
N SER A 53 -14.21 -25.24 6.47
CA SER A 53 -15.50 -25.71 5.97
C SER A 53 -15.82 -27.15 6.39
N ASP A 54 -17.09 -27.55 6.25
CA ASP A 54 -17.56 -28.92 6.46
C ASP A 54 -16.92 -29.96 5.53
N ASP A 55 -16.28 -29.51 4.43
CA ASP A 55 -15.50 -30.37 3.53
C ASP A 55 -13.99 -30.31 3.76
N MET A 56 -13.56 -29.74 4.90
CA MET A 56 -12.16 -29.59 5.31
C MET A 56 -11.36 -28.67 4.37
N THR A 57 -12.01 -27.62 3.88
CA THR A 57 -11.40 -26.56 3.08
C THR A 57 -11.18 -25.33 3.95
N LEU A 58 -9.98 -24.76 3.91
CA LEU A 58 -9.71 -23.50 4.59
C LEU A 58 -10.32 -22.35 3.78
N MET A 59 -11.21 -21.61 4.42
CA MET A 59 -11.89 -20.45 3.87
C MET A 59 -11.25 -19.18 4.44
N ILE A 60 -10.79 -18.31 3.54
CA ILE A 60 -10.20 -17.01 3.86
C ILE A 60 -11.12 -15.90 3.34
N PRO A 61 -11.28 -14.78 4.05
CA PRO A 61 -11.95 -13.59 3.53
C PRO A 61 -11.39 -13.16 2.17
N GLU A 62 -12.26 -12.75 1.25
CA GLU A 62 -11.86 -12.26 -0.08
C GLU A 62 -10.90 -11.07 0.01
N THR A 63 -11.11 -10.19 0.98
CA THR A 63 -10.26 -9.02 1.30
C THR A 63 -8.78 -9.39 1.42
N MET A 64 -8.46 -10.61 1.88
CA MET A 64 -7.09 -11.08 2.05
C MET A 64 -6.46 -11.65 0.77
N VAL A 65 -7.24 -11.89 -0.29
CA VAL A 65 -6.79 -12.68 -1.45
C VAL A 65 -5.76 -11.94 -2.29
N ASN A 66 -5.91 -10.63 -2.44
CA ASN A 66 -4.97 -9.80 -3.20
C ASN A 66 -3.56 -9.90 -2.57
N ASP A 67 -3.47 -9.68 -1.26
CA ASP A 67 -2.20 -9.67 -0.52
C ASP A 67 -1.58 -11.06 -0.42
N LEU A 68 -2.38 -12.08 -0.08
CA LEU A 68 -1.88 -13.45 0.07
C LEU A 68 -1.35 -14.01 -1.25
N PHE A 69 -2.10 -13.82 -2.34
CA PHE A 69 -1.76 -14.41 -3.64
C PHE A 69 -1.07 -13.42 -4.58
N GLN A 70 -0.77 -12.20 -4.13
CA GLN A 70 -0.09 -11.16 -4.89
C GLN A 70 -0.72 -11.00 -6.29
N CYS A 71 -2.04 -10.83 -6.32
CA CYS A 71 -2.86 -10.88 -7.53
C CYS A 71 -3.93 -9.79 -7.53
N THR A 72 -4.35 -9.31 -8.70
CA THR A 72 -5.55 -8.47 -8.77
C THR A 72 -6.75 -9.29 -8.36
N ALA A 73 -7.44 -8.91 -7.28
CA ALA A 73 -8.79 -9.37 -6.98
C ALA A 73 -9.78 -8.24 -7.27
N ALA A 74 -10.75 -8.49 -8.14
CA ALA A 74 -11.73 -7.48 -8.54
C ALA A 74 -13.13 -8.07 -8.61
N ARG A 75 -14.09 -7.42 -7.93
CA ARG A 75 -15.52 -7.73 -8.04
C ARG A 75 -16.09 -7.18 -9.35
N MET A 76 -16.67 -8.07 -10.15
CA MET A 76 -17.33 -7.81 -11.43
C MET A 76 -18.83 -8.07 -11.29
N ASP A 77 -19.67 -7.07 -11.59
CA ASP A 77 -21.14 -7.16 -11.56
C ASP A 77 -21.75 -7.74 -10.25
N GLY A 78 -21.03 -7.66 -9.13
CA GLY A 78 -21.44 -8.07 -7.78
C GLY A 78 -21.38 -9.58 -7.48
N ASP A 79 -21.55 -10.45 -8.48
CA ASP A 79 -21.60 -11.91 -8.31
C ASP A 79 -20.35 -12.64 -8.85
N ILE A 80 -19.45 -11.94 -9.54
CA ILE A 80 -18.24 -12.53 -10.10
C ILE A 80 -17.01 -11.89 -9.44
N ILE A 81 -16.07 -12.70 -8.97
CA ILE A 81 -14.75 -12.22 -8.56
C ILE A 81 -13.74 -12.65 -9.62
N LYS A 82 -13.02 -11.69 -10.19
CA LYS A 82 -11.95 -11.95 -11.15
C LYS A 82 -10.59 -11.80 -10.48
N LEU A 83 -9.79 -12.86 -10.55
CA LEU A 83 -8.45 -12.94 -10.00
C LEU A 83 -7.42 -13.00 -11.13
N ILE A 84 -6.37 -12.18 -11.07
CA ILE A 84 -5.30 -12.13 -12.09
C ILE A 84 -3.94 -12.11 -11.41
N LYS A 85 -3.13 -13.14 -11.67
CA LYS A 85 -1.73 -13.22 -11.26
C LYS A 85 -0.87 -13.54 -12.47
N GLY A 86 -0.09 -12.57 -12.93
CA GLY A 86 0.65 -12.71 -14.18
C GLY A 86 -0.26 -13.04 -15.36
N GLN A 87 0.00 -14.15 -16.04
CA GLN A 87 -0.84 -14.64 -17.15
C GLN A 87 -2.05 -15.49 -16.72
N LYS A 88 -2.12 -15.89 -15.44
CA LYS A 88 -3.23 -16.70 -14.92
C LYS A 88 -4.43 -15.81 -14.62
N THR A 89 -5.59 -16.19 -15.15
CA THR A 89 -6.87 -15.53 -14.90
C THR A 89 -7.91 -16.55 -14.43
N CYS A 90 -8.52 -16.27 -13.29
CA CYS A 90 -9.58 -17.07 -12.68
C CYS A 90 -10.80 -16.17 -12.46
N GLU A 91 -11.99 -16.64 -12.83
CA GLU A 91 -13.24 -15.99 -12.47
C GLU A 91 -14.09 -16.90 -11.60
N ILE A 92 -14.67 -16.35 -10.54
CA ILE A 92 -15.42 -17.06 -9.52
C ILE A 92 -16.84 -16.51 -9.50
N ASP A 93 -17.82 -17.32 -9.88
CA ASP A 93 -19.25 -16.97 -9.76
C ASP A 93 -19.70 -17.41 -8.36
N ILE A 94 -19.78 -16.46 -7.42
CA ILE A 94 -20.01 -16.72 -5.99
C ILE A 94 -21.39 -17.35 -5.75
N GLN A 95 -22.39 -16.97 -6.54
CA GLN A 95 -23.76 -17.47 -6.39
C GLN A 95 -23.91 -18.90 -6.88
N LYS A 96 -23.24 -19.24 -7.99
CA LYS A 96 -23.31 -20.58 -8.58
C LYS A 96 -22.21 -21.52 -8.10
N ASN A 97 -21.27 -21.01 -7.30
CA ASN A 97 -20.13 -21.71 -6.76
C ASN A 97 -19.40 -22.52 -7.86
N ARG A 98 -18.90 -21.79 -8.84
CA ARG A 98 -18.20 -22.31 -10.01
C ARG A 98 -17.07 -21.38 -10.39
N VAL A 99 -16.05 -21.96 -10.99
CA VAL A 99 -14.84 -21.27 -11.39
C VAL A 99 -14.66 -21.36 -12.90
N ARG A 100 -14.17 -20.31 -13.53
CA ARG A 100 -13.72 -20.31 -14.91
C ARG A 100 -12.22 -20.07 -14.96
N THR A 101 -11.50 -21.10 -15.36
CA THR A 101 -10.10 -21.09 -15.79
C THR A 101 -10.12 -21.67 -17.19
N ASP A 102 -9.58 -20.96 -18.19
CA ASP A 102 -9.86 -21.23 -19.62
C ASP A 102 -9.78 -22.72 -20.02
N PRO A 103 -10.73 -23.28 -20.82
CA PRO A 103 -11.82 -22.61 -21.54
C PRO A 103 -13.22 -23.02 -21.02
N GLY A 104 -13.58 -22.75 -19.77
CA GLY A 104 -14.98 -22.95 -19.33
C GLY A 104 -15.23 -22.89 -17.84
N TRP A 105 -16.52 -22.82 -17.50
CA TRP A 105 -16.98 -22.90 -16.11
C TRP A 105 -16.96 -24.34 -15.60
N THR A 106 -16.40 -24.56 -14.43
CA THR A 106 -16.37 -25.82 -13.70
C THR A 106 -17.00 -25.61 -12.32
N GLU A 107 -17.94 -26.47 -11.92
CA GLU A 107 -18.49 -26.44 -10.55
C GLU A 107 -17.38 -26.76 -9.55
N ASN A 108 -17.19 -25.86 -8.58
CA ASN A 108 -16.17 -26.02 -7.55
C ASN A 108 -16.59 -25.21 -6.32
N ARG A 109 -16.53 -25.82 -5.14
CA ARG A 109 -16.83 -25.14 -3.87
C ARG A 109 -15.68 -24.24 -3.47
N ILE A 110 -15.62 -23.10 -4.14
CA ILE A 110 -14.56 -22.11 -3.95
C ILE A 110 -15.03 -20.94 -3.09
N ALA A 111 -16.32 -20.60 -3.11
CA ALA A 111 -16.85 -19.44 -2.43
C ALA A 111 -17.92 -19.88 -1.41
N GLU A 112 -17.82 -19.36 -0.19
CA GLU A 112 -18.84 -19.46 0.85
C GLU A 112 -19.00 -18.11 1.55
N PHE A 113 -20.01 -18.00 2.41
CA PHE A 113 -20.25 -16.81 3.22
C PHE A 113 -19.98 -17.12 4.68
N ASP A 114 -19.30 -16.22 5.37
CA ASP A 114 -19.15 -16.31 6.82
C ASP A 114 -20.47 -15.98 7.56
N ARG A 115 -20.42 -16.01 8.89
CA ARG A 115 -21.57 -15.69 9.75
C ARG A 115 -22.04 -14.22 9.66
N HIS A 116 -21.18 -13.33 9.14
CA HIS A 116 -21.43 -11.91 8.95
C HIS A 116 -21.93 -11.59 7.52
N GLY A 117 -21.90 -12.57 6.62
CA GLY A 117 -22.28 -12.40 5.21
C GLY A 117 -21.12 -11.94 4.33
N ASN A 118 -19.89 -11.96 4.83
CA ASN A 118 -18.70 -11.66 4.03
C ASN A 118 -18.37 -12.83 3.11
N ILE A 119 -17.82 -12.52 1.94
CA ILE A 119 -17.40 -13.55 0.98
C ILE A 119 -16.07 -14.13 1.44
N CYS A 120 -16.01 -15.46 1.53
CA CYS A 120 -14.78 -16.20 1.78
C CYS A 120 -14.45 -17.11 0.59
N LEU A 121 -13.18 -17.15 0.22
CA LEU A 121 -12.65 -17.98 -0.86
C LEU A 121 -11.79 -19.13 -0.31
N SER A 122 -11.77 -20.25 -1.03
CA SER A 122 -10.96 -21.43 -0.69
C SER A 122 -9.48 -21.14 -0.86
N ALA A 123 -8.73 -21.05 0.23
CA ALA A 123 -7.28 -20.89 0.20
C ALA A 123 -6.61 -22.08 -0.51
N ASN A 124 -7.12 -23.29 -0.30
CA ASN A 124 -6.62 -24.52 -0.94
C ASN A 124 -6.70 -24.44 -2.47
N TYR A 125 -7.84 -24.01 -3.01
CA TYR A 125 -8.02 -23.91 -4.45
C TYR A 125 -7.14 -22.83 -5.04
N LEU A 126 -7.10 -21.66 -4.41
CA LEU A 126 -6.29 -20.54 -4.88
C LEU A 126 -4.81 -20.87 -4.83
N ALA A 127 -4.35 -21.59 -3.79
CA ALA A 127 -2.98 -22.06 -3.69
C ALA A 127 -2.62 -23.00 -4.84
N ASP A 128 -3.43 -24.05 -5.08
CA ASP A 128 -3.23 -24.96 -6.22
C ASP A 128 -3.25 -24.20 -7.57
N TYR A 129 -4.19 -23.27 -7.74
CA TYR A 129 -4.32 -22.53 -8.99
C TYR A 129 -3.15 -21.57 -9.24
N PHE A 130 -2.62 -20.93 -8.21
CA PHE A 130 -1.51 -19.96 -8.30
C PHE A 130 -0.13 -20.57 -8.02
N ASP A 131 -0.03 -21.90 -7.93
CA ASP A 131 1.19 -22.66 -7.65
C ASP A 131 1.83 -22.37 -6.29
N TYR A 132 1.02 -22.05 -5.27
CA TYR A 132 1.48 -21.96 -3.88
C TYR A 132 1.43 -23.34 -3.21
N ASP A 133 2.39 -23.61 -2.35
CA ASP A 133 2.34 -24.78 -1.48
C ASP A 133 1.39 -24.49 -0.31
N TYR A 134 0.38 -25.33 -0.13
CA TYR A 134 -0.53 -25.26 1.01
C TYR A 134 -0.32 -26.46 1.95
N GLN A 135 -0.20 -26.19 3.26
CA GLN A 135 -0.15 -27.22 4.29
C GLN A 135 -1.06 -26.87 5.47
N TRP A 136 -1.68 -27.89 6.05
CA TRP A 136 -2.50 -27.77 7.26
C TRP A 136 -1.91 -28.62 8.39
N ASP A 137 -1.71 -28.00 9.55
CA ASP A 137 -1.26 -28.63 10.78
C ASP A 137 -2.43 -28.77 11.77
N ASP A 138 -2.93 -30.01 11.90
CA ASP A 138 -4.02 -30.37 12.80
C ASP A 138 -3.68 -30.16 14.29
N GLU A 139 -2.41 -30.31 14.68
CA GLU A 139 -2.00 -30.23 16.09
C GLU A 139 -2.01 -28.79 16.57
N ASN A 140 -1.49 -27.88 15.76
CA ASN A 140 -1.34 -26.46 16.09
C ASN A 140 -2.49 -25.57 15.60
N ASN A 141 -3.41 -26.11 14.80
CA ASN A 141 -4.50 -25.35 14.18
C ASN A 141 -3.97 -24.26 13.23
N THR A 142 -2.96 -24.63 12.45
CA THR A 142 -2.18 -23.70 11.63
C THR A 142 -2.25 -24.07 10.16
N ALA A 143 -2.49 -23.07 9.31
CA ALA A 143 -2.35 -23.16 7.87
C ALA A 143 -1.06 -22.46 7.43
N MET A 144 -0.37 -23.06 6.47
CA MET A 144 0.85 -22.54 5.87
C MET A 144 0.65 -22.43 4.36
N LEU A 145 0.83 -21.23 3.82
CA LEU A 145 0.97 -20.95 2.39
C LEU A 145 2.42 -20.59 2.13
N ALA A 146 3.06 -21.20 1.15
CA ALA A 146 4.37 -20.79 0.69
C ALA A 146 4.31 -20.41 -0.79
N ALA A 147 4.85 -19.25 -1.12
CA ALA A 147 4.90 -18.78 -2.51
C ALA A 147 5.87 -19.67 -3.33
N PRO A 148 5.62 -19.84 -4.64
CA PRO A 148 6.58 -20.55 -5.49
C PRO A 148 7.94 -19.84 -5.48
N GLU A 149 9.04 -20.60 -5.43
CA GLU A 149 10.41 -20.06 -5.46
C GLU A 149 10.60 -19.13 -6.68
N ASP A 150 11.03 -17.89 -6.44
CA ASP A 150 11.36 -16.76 -7.35
C ASP A 150 11.35 -17.06 -8.88
N GLU A 151 10.21 -17.47 -9.42
CA GLU A 151 9.97 -17.38 -10.86
C GLU A 151 9.42 -15.98 -11.14
N PRO A 152 10.03 -15.22 -12.08
CA PRO A 152 9.52 -13.90 -12.42
C PRO A 152 8.08 -14.05 -12.91
N VAL A 153 7.15 -13.44 -12.16
CA VAL A 153 5.72 -13.43 -12.51
C VAL A 153 5.59 -12.90 -13.94
N SER A 154 5.23 -13.77 -14.87
CA SER A 154 5.03 -13.35 -16.26
C SER A 154 3.81 -12.44 -16.32
N LEU A 155 4.04 -11.13 -16.49
CA LEU A 155 2.99 -10.12 -16.53
C LEU A 155 2.13 -10.26 -17.80
N PRO A 156 0.84 -9.87 -17.76
CA PRO A 156 0.01 -9.84 -18.96
C PRO A 156 0.54 -8.79 -19.95
N VAL A 157 0.34 -9.05 -21.24
CA VAL A 157 0.77 -8.15 -22.34
C VAL A 157 0.03 -6.81 -22.29
N ARG A 158 -1.20 -6.81 -21.79
CA ARG A 158 -2.03 -5.61 -21.58
C ARG A 158 -2.79 -5.73 -20.27
N TYR A 159 -2.86 -4.64 -19.53
CA TYR A 159 -3.68 -4.52 -18.32
C TYR A 159 -4.19 -3.08 -18.21
N ASP A 160 -5.43 -2.91 -17.77
CA ASP A 160 -6.09 -1.61 -17.70
C ASP A 160 -7.03 -1.60 -16.49
N LEU A 161 -6.76 -0.75 -15.49
CA LEU A 161 -7.58 -0.68 -14.27
C LEU A 161 -9.06 -0.39 -14.55
N ARG A 162 -9.38 0.24 -15.70
CA ARG A 162 -10.76 0.54 -16.09
C ARG A 162 -11.59 -0.73 -16.32
N ASP A 163 -10.95 -1.80 -16.77
CA ASP A 163 -11.61 -3.10 -16.98
C ASP A 163 -12.04 -3.75 -15.64
N TYR A 164 -11.59 -3.21 -14.51
CA TYR A 164 -11.81 -3.73 -13.16
C TYR A 164 -12.54 -2.74 -12.23
N GLY A 165 -12.96 -1.57 -12.74
CA GLY A 165 -13.58 -0.54 -11.91
C GLY A 165 -12.65 0.08 -10.86
N ARG A 166 -11.34 -0.01 -11.09
CA ARG A 166 -10.29 0.43 -10.13
C ARG A 166 -9.68 1.78 -10.46
N VAL A 167 -10.39 2.61 -11.23
CA VAL A 167 -9.92 3.95 -11.61
C VAL A 167 -10.84 4.97 -10.99
N SER A 168 -10.25 5.93 -10.27
CA SER A 168 -10.93 7.08 -9.69
C SER A 168 -11.49 8.00 -10.76
N GLU A 169 -12.45 8.85 -10.39
CA GLU A 169 -13.13 9.76 -11.33
C GLU A 169 -12.14 10.68 -12.03
N VAL A 170 -12.37 10.96 -13.32
CA VAL A 170 -11.56 11.92 -14.08
C VAL A 170 -11.99 13.34 -13.71
N ARG A 171 -11.09 14.07 -13.06
CA ARG A 171 -11.31 15.44 -12.58
C ARG A 171 -10.50 16.46 -13.38
N ASP A 172 -10.71 17.75 -13.10
CA ASP A 172 -10.11 18.87 -13.81
C ASP A 172 -9.47 19.87 -12.83
N GLN A 173 -8.15 20.02 -12.90
CA GLN A 173 -7.37 20.97 -12.10
C GLN A 173 -7.55 22.44 -12.55
N GLY A 174 -8.21 22.67 -13.70
CA GLY A 174 -8.38 24.00 -14.24
C GLY A 174 -7.04 24.71 -14.47
N SER A 175 -6.84 25.85 -13.81
CA SER A 175 -5.67 26.72 -14.01
C SER A 175 -4.61 26.62 -12.92
N TRP A 176 -4.81 25.81 -11.89
CA TRP A 176 -3.90 25.77 -10.75
C TRP A 176 -2.76 24.77 -10.91
N GLY A 177 -1.67 25.02 -10.19
CA GLY A 177 -0.48 24.17 -10.12
C GLY A 177 -0.65 22.86 -9.34
N THR A 178 -1.85 22.28 -9.29
CA THR A 178 -2.20 21.20 -8.35
C THR A 178 -2.15 19.78 -8.96
N CYS A 179 -1.51 19.58 -10.12
CA CYS A 179 -1.44 18.27 -10.78
C CYS A 179 -0.88 17.17 -9.86
N TRP A 180 0.15 17.49 -9.06
CA TRP A 180 0.76 16.59 -8.09
C TRP A 180 -0.24 16.09 -7.03
N ALA A 181 -1.10 16.98 -6.53
CA ALA A 181 -2.12 16.65 -5.55
C ALA A 181 -3.27 15.83 -6.17
N PHE A 182 -3.65 16.12 -7.43
CA PHE A 182 -4.60 15.29 -8.18
C PHE A 182 -4.10 13.87 -8.41
N ALA A 183 -2.84 13.71 -8.83
CA ALA A 183 -2.25 12.40 -9.08
C ALA A 183 -2.11 11.61 -7.77
N ALA A 184 -1.57 12.22 -6.72
CA ALA A 184 -1.46 11.60 -5.40
C ALA A 184 -2.82 11.08 -4.88
N LEU A 185 -3.85 11.94 -4.86
CA LEU A 185 -5.17 11.53 -4.37
C LEU A 185 -5.88 10.57 -5.33
N SER A 186 -5.72 10.72 -6.65
CA SER A 186 -6.31 9.78 -7.63
C SER A 186 -5.72 8.38 -7.50
N ALA A 187 -4.41 8.26 -7.24
CA ALA A 187 -3.74 7.00 -6.98
C ALA A 187 -4.16 6.40 -5.63
N LEU A 188 -4.31 7.20 -4.58
CA LEU A 188 -4.86 6.77 -3.30
C LEU A 188 -6.31 6.27 -3.43
N GLU A 189 -7.18 7.01 -4.13
CA GLU A 189 -8.56 6.59 -4.39
C GLU A 189 -8.59 5.30 -5.21
N SER A 190 -7.67 5.14 -6.15
CA SER A 190 -7.54 3.93 -6.96
C SER A 190 -7.18 2.69 -6.14
N SER A 191 -6.43 2.85 -5.04
CA SER A 191 -6.08 1.73 -4.15
C SER A 191 -7.25 1.24 -3.31
N LEU A 192 -8.21 2.12 -3.01
CA LEU A 192 -9.46 1.78 -2.31
C LEU A 192 -10.50 1.11 -3.23
N LEU A 193 -10.39 1.32 -4.56
CA LEU A 193 -11.35 0.78 -5.51
C LEU A 193 -11.08 -0.69 -5.87
N PRO A 194 -12.14 -1.49 -6.11
CA PRO A 194 -13.55 -1.09 -6.20
C PRO A 194 -14.31 -1.16 -4.87
N ASP A 195 -13.64 -1.54 -3.78
CA ASP A 195 -14.27 -1.91 -2.52
C ASP A 195 -14.83 -0.70 -1.76
N GLU A 196 -14.07 0.40 -1.74
CA GLU A 196 -14.47 1.65 -1.14
C GLU A 196 -14.36 2.79 -2.17
N LYS A 197 -15.47 3.50 -2.37
CA LYS A 197 -15.50 4.69 -3.22
C LYS A 197 -15.43 5.94 -2.36
N CYS A 198 -14.25 6.54 -2.33
CA CYS A 198 -13.97 7.84 -1.73
C CYS A 198 -13.49 8.83 -2.78
N GLU A 199 -13.77 10.11 -2.55
CA GLU A 199 -13.25 11.23 -3.34
C GLU A 199 -12.66 12.24 -2.35
N PHE A 200 -11.37 12.54 -2.50
CA PHE A 200 -10.61 13.33 -1.54
C PHE A 200 -10.38 14.77 -2.01
N SER A 201 -10.25 15.68 -1.04
CA SER A 201 -10.07 17.10 -1.30
C SER A 201 -8.64 17.41 -1.75
N VAL A 202 -8.53 17.87 -3.00
CA VAL A 202 -7.28 18.37 -3.56
C VAL A 202 -6.89 19.72 -2.94
N ASP A 203 -7.86 20.58 -2.63
CA ASP A 203 -7.60 21.90 -2.04
C ASP A 203 -6.98 21.76 -0.64
N HIS A 204 -7.52 20.87 0.19
CA HIS A 204 -6.97 20.62 1.52
C HIS A 204 -5.53 20.09 1.45
N LEU A 205 -5.23 19.13 0.57
CA LEU A 205 -3.86 18.66 0.37
C LEU A 205 -2.95 19.78 -0.14
N ALA A 206 -3.38 20.51 -1.18
CA ALA A 206 -2.54 21.51 -1.83
C ALA A 206 -2.24 22.73 -0.94
N MET A 207 -3.14 23.07 0.01
CA MET A 207 -3.02 24.26 0.85
C MET A 207 -2.67 23.97 2.32
N ASN A 208 -2.89 22.75 2.82
CA ASN A 208 -2.65 22.36 4.22
C ASN A 208 -1.53 21.31 4.40
N ASN A 209 -0.67 21.11 3.39
CA ASN A 209 0.47 20.18 3.47
C ASN A 209 1.62 20.66 4.38
N GLY A 210 1.66 21.93 4.76
CA GLY A 210 2.65 22.49 5.69
C GLY A 210 3.95 22.98 5.06
N PHE A 211 4.21 22.67 3.80
CA PHE A 211 5.33 23.26 3.07
C PHE A 211 5.03 24.72 2.74
N ASN A 212 6.09 25.49 2.57
CA ASN A 212 5.98 26.90 2.18
C ASN A 212 5.90 26.98 0.64
N ALA A 213 4.73 26.60 0.11
CA ALA A 213 4.37 26.66 -1.30
C ALA A 213 2.97 27.26 -1.46
N ASP A 214 2.80 28.15 -2.43
CA ASP A 214 1.48 28.63 -2.85
C ASP A 214 0.82 27.62 -3.81
N LEU A 215 -0.51 27.73 -3.96
CA LEU A 215 -1.33 26.82 -4.77
C LEU A 215 -0.84 26.63 -6.22
N ASP A 216 -0.18 27.65 -6.78
CA ASP A 216 0.30 27.69 -8.17
C ASP A 216 1.80 27.32 -8.32
N ASP A 217 2.52 27.07 -7.22
CA ASP A 217 3.97 26.79 -7.26
C ASP A 217 4.32 25.37 -7.74
N GLY A 218 3.32 24.49 -7.83
CA GLY A 218 3.53 23.06 -8.08
C GLY A 218 3.79 22.29 -6.79
N GLY A 219 4.28 21.06 -6.93
CA GLY A 219 4.58 20.19 -5.81
C GLY A 219 5.06 18.82 -6.29
N ASP A 220 5.35 17.93 -5.34
CA ASP A 220 5.82 16.58 -5.62
C ASP A 220 5.18 15.54 -4.69
N TYR A 221 5.50 14.27 -4.93
CA TYR A 221 4.96 13.16 -4.14
C TYR A 221 5.42 13.17 -2.67
N ASN A 222 6.56 13.79 -2.32
CA ASN A 222 7.02 13.86 -0.93
C ASN A 222 6.10 14.78 -0.11
N MET A 223 5.63 15.88 -0.71
CA MET A 223 4.65 16.76 -0.08
C MET A 223 3.34 16.03 0.21
N ALA A 224 2.87 15.23 -0.75
CA ALA A 224 1.66 14.42 -0.58
C ALA A 224 1.85 13.32 0.48
N LEU A 225 2.98 12.62 0.46
CA LEU A 225 3.32 11.60 1.47
C LEU A 225 3.41 12.20 2.87
N ALA A 226 4.06 13.34 3.06
CA ALA A 226 4.16 14.00 4.35
C ALA A 226 2.78 14.39 4.90
N TYR A 227 1.91 14.94 4.06
CA TYR A 227 0.53 15.27 4.44
C TYR A 227 -0.27 14.04 4.87
N MET A 228 -0.20 12.94 4.10
CA MET A 228 -0.98 11.73 4.40
C MET A 228 -0.41 10.94 5.59
N THR A 229 0.91 10.79 5.69
CA THR A 229 1.57 10.03 6.77
C THR A 229 1.59 10.77 8.10
N SER A 230 1.36 12.10 8.10
CA SER A 230 1.17 12.88 9.33
C SER A 230 -0.29 12.93 9.81
N TRP A 231 -1.20 12.27 9.10
CA TRP A 231 -2.65 12.26 9.36
C TRP A 231 -3.30 13.65 9.36
N ARG A 232 -2.70 14.62 8.65
CA ARG A 232 -3.36 15.89 8.34
C ARG A 232 -4.55 15.68 7.40
N GLY A 233 -4.52 14.61 6.60
CA GLY A 233 -5.62 14.15 5.78
C GLY A 233 -5.31 12.79 5.15
N PRO A 234 -5.98 12.41 4.05
CA PRO A 234 -6.89 13.26 3.27
C PRO A 234 -8.25 13.49 3.94
N VAL A 235 -8.86 14.63 3.64
CA VAL A 235 -10.28 14.91 3.95
C VAL A 235 -11.11 14.66 2.70
N THR A 236 -12.43 14.52 2.83
CA THR A 236 -13.30 14.27 1.66
C THR A 236 -13.52 15.54 0.85
N GLU A 237 -13.68 15.40 -0.46
CA GLU A 237 -14.04 16.50 -1.38
C GLU A 237 -15.35 17.20 -0.95
N ALA A 238 -16.27 16.47 -0.32
CA ALA A 238 -17.52 17.03 0.19
C ALA A 238 -17.31 17.98 1.39
N GLN A 239 -16.24 17.79 2.17
CA GLN A 239 -15.90 18.66 3.31
C GLN A 239 -15.15 19.91 2.86
N ASP A 240 -14.29 19.79 1.84
CA ASP A 240 -13.48 20.89 1.32
C ASP A 240 -13.42 20.84 -0.23
N PRO A 241 -14.39 21.44 -0.92
CA PRO A 241 -14.54 21.30 -2.37
C PRO A 241 -13.50 22.07 -3.18
N TYR A 242 -12.97 21.42 -4.21
CA TYR A 242 -11.97 21.98 -5.11
C TYR A 242 -12.49 23.18 -5.90
N GLY A 243 -11.64 24.20 -6.08
CA GLY A 243 -11.85 25.25 -7.07
C GLY A 243 -12.30 26.60 -6.51
N ASP A 244 -12.37 26.75 -5.17
CA ASP A 244 -12.79 28.00 -4.53
C ASP A 244 -11.62 28.89 -4.03
N GLY A 245 -10.40 28.33 -4.02
CA GLY A 245 -9.14 28.99 -3.70
C GLY A 245 -8.90 29.10 -2.20
N LYS A 246 -9.51 28.24 -1.40
CA LYS A 246 -9.41 28.16 0.06
C LYS A 246 -9.37 26.70 0.50
N TYR A 247 -9.05 26.50 1.76
CA TYR A 247 -9.21 25.21 2.43
C TYR A 247 -9.91 25.40 3.78
N GLU A 248 -10.54 24.34 4.26
CA GLU A 248 -11.23 24.30 5.56
C GLU A 248 -10.31 23.74 6.65
N ASP A 249 -10.06 24.53 7.69
CA ASP A 249 -9.18 24.16 8.81
C ASP A 249 -9.89 23.30 9.87
N GLY A 250 -9.14 22.49 10.61
CA GLY A 250 -9.63 21.65 11.70
C GLY A 250 -10.45 20.44 11.27
N LEU A 251 -10.36 20.03 10.00
CA LEU A 251 -10.90 18.78 9.51
C LEU A 251 -9.99 17.60 9.92
N SER A 252 -10.59 16.41 10.05
CA SER A 252 -9.88 15.17 10.36
C SER A 252 -9.76 14.29 9.13
N ALA A 253 -8.68 13.52 9.04
CA ALA A 253 -8.47 12.56 7.97
C ALA A 253 -9.64 11.56 7.89
N ALA A 254 -10.07 11.28 6.66
CA ALA A 254 -11.12 10.31 6.37
C ALA A 254 -10.58 8.87 6.36
N VAL A 255 -9.30 8.71 5.99
CA VAL A 255 -8.54 7.47 5.99
C VAL A 255 -7.11 7.76 6.45
N HIS A 256 -6.40 6.74 6.90
CA HIS A 256 -4.99 6.84 7.28
C HIS A 256 -4.10 6.05 6.33
N LEU A 257 -3.14 6.73 5.69
CA LEU A 257 -2.08 6.08 4.93
C LEU A 257 -1.07 5.44 5.90
N GLN A 258 -0.92 4.13 5.83
CA GLN A 258 0.03 3.34 6.61
C GLN A 258 1.31 3.06 5.83
N ASP A 259 1.17 2.65 4.57
CA ASP A 259 2.28 2.21 3.73
C ASP A 259 2.23 2.84 2.33
N ALA A 260 3.40 3.22 1.82
CA ALA A 260 3.57 3.67 0.45
C ALA A 260 4.93 3.27 -0.11
N VAL A 261 4.93 2.79 -1.36
CA VAL A 261 6.14 2.40 -2.09
C VAL A 261 6.54 3.53 -3.04
N ILE A 262 7.77 4.02 -2.91
CA ILE A 262 8.39 4.94 -3.87
C ILE A 262 9.14 4.09 -4.89
N ILE A 263 8.76 4.22 -6.16
CA ILE A 263 9.26 3.33 -7.22
C ILE A 263 10.78 3.45 -7.42
N ASN A 264 11.38 2.35 -7.88
CA ASN A 264 12.71 2.35 -8.44
C ASN A 264 12.66 2.99 -9.84
N GLU A 265 13.65 3.83 -10.14
CA GLU A 265 13.68 4.59 -11.39
C GLU A 265 13.50 3.68 -12.61
N ARG A 266 12.38 3.87 -13.30
CA ARG A 266 11.98 3.15 -14.52
C ARG A 266 11.94 1.62 -14.38
N ASP A 267 11.72 1.10 -13.17
CA ASP A 267 11.41 -0.32 -13.00
C ASP A 267 9.97 -0.60 -13.46
N TYR A 268 9.80 -0.82 -14.76
CA TYR A 268 8.50 -1.09 -15.35
C TYR A 268 7.88 -2.40 -14.85
N SER A 269 8.68 -3.34 -14.36
CA SER A 269 8.13 -4.57 -13.78
C SER A 269 7.50 -4.28 -12.43
N GLN A 270 8.18 -3.49 -11.59
CA GLN A 270 7.65 -3.02 -10.31
C GLN A 270 6.40 -2.16 -10.50
N ILE A 271 6.43 -1.17 -11.41
CA ILE A 271 5.25 -0.33 -11.71
C ILE A 271 4.05 -1.18 -12.10
N LYS A 272 4.23 -2.14 -13.04
CA LYS A 272 3.14 -3.02 -13.48
C LYS A 272 2.61 -3.91 -12.35
N GLN A 273 3.48 -4.41 -11.46
CA GLN A 273 3.08 -5.19 -10.30
C GLN A 273 2.27 -4.36 -9.31
N LEU A 274 2.75 -3.15 -8.98
CA LEU A 274 2.06 -2.21 -8.10
C LEU A 274 0.68 -1.84 -8.66
N ILE A 275 0.58 -1.62 -9.98
CA ILE A 275 -0.71 -1.37 -10.66
C ILE A 275 -1.69 -2.51 -10.43
N MET A 276 -1.24 -3.75 -10.62
CA MET A 276 -2.12 -4.92 -10.46
C MET A 276 -2.57 -5.10 -9.01
N GLN A 277 -1.71 -4.85 -8.04
CA GLN A 277 -1.97 -5.10 -6.62
C GLN A 277 -2.73 -3.94 -5.99
N TYR A 278 -2.20 -2.72 -6.09
CA TYR A 278 -2.62 -1.57 -5.29
C TYR A 278 -3.30 -0.46 -6.10
N GLY A 279 -3.55 -0.64 -7.39
CA GLY A 279 -4.19 0.40 -8.21
C GLY A 279 -3.17 1.40 -8.77
N ALA A 280 -3.61 2.59 -9.13
CA ALA A 280 -2.81 3.49 -9.96
C ALA A 280 -1.51 3.94 -9.28
N VAL A 281 -0.47 4.16 -10.09
CA VAL A 281 0.83 4.65 -9.64
C VAL A 281 0.99 6.11 -10.09
N GLN A 282 1.16 7.03 -9.15
CA GLN A 282 1.49 8.43 -9.46
C GLN A 282 2.83 8.44 -10.21
N SER A 283 2.95 9.24 -11.27
CA SER A 283 4.22 9.49 -11.95
C SER A 283 4.31 10.89 -12.55
N ALA A 284 5.53 11.36 -12.74
CA ALA A 284 5.80 12.68 -13.31
C ALA A 284 6.26 12.57 -14.77
N ILE A 285 5.87 13.55 -15.58
CA ILE A 285 6.29 13.69 -16.97
C ILE A 285 6.69 15.13 -17.28
N TYR A 286 7.38 15.30 -18.40
CA TYR A 286 7.37 16.60 -19.07
C TYR A 286 6.15 16.63 -19.99
N SER A 287 5.31 17.65 -19.84
CA SER A 287 4.24 17.97 -20.77
C SER A 287 4.56 19.26 -21.50
N GLN A 288 4.59 19.20 -22.82
CA GLN A 288 4.85 20.39 -23.63
C GLN A 288 3.72 21.43 -23.45
N PRO A 289 4.05 22.72 -23.35
CA PRO A 289 3.06 23.78 -23.42
C PRO A 289 2.17 23.62 -24.66
N ASP A 290 0.89 23.95 -24.53
CA ASP A 290 -0.09 23.87 -25.62
C ASP A 290 -0.29 22.47 -26.24
N ILE A 291 -0.14 21.40 -25.45
CA ILE A 291 -0.36 20.00 -25.89
C ILE A 291 -1.68 19.78 -26.68
N ARG A 292 -2.71 20.63 -26.45
CA ARG A 292 -4.02 20.59 -27.13
C ARG A 292 -4.11 21.34 -28.46
N SER A 293 -3.13 22.19 -28.82
CA SER A 293 -3.31 23.17 -29.90
C SER A 293 -2.61 22.79 -31.21
N LEU A 294 -1.44 22.16 -31.14
CA LEU A 294 -0.63 21.61 -32.25
C LEU A 294 0.65 21.05 -31.62
N SER A 295 0.65 19.76 -31.31
CA SER A 295 1.78 19.09 -30.67
C SER A 295 2.56 18.23 -31.67
N ALA A 296 3.89 18.32 -31.65
CA ALA A 296 4.75 17.38 -32.37
C ALA A 296 4.87 16.03 -31.63
N TYR A 297 4.38 15.97 -30.39
CA TYR A 297 4.60 14.87 -29.46
C TYR A 297 3.31 14.21 -28.99
N TYR A 298 2.15 14.81 -29.28
CA TYR A 298 0.83 14.31 -28.89
C TYR A 298 -0.06 14.08 -30.11
N ASN A 299 -0.55 12.85 -30.27
CA ASN A 299 -1.56 12.48 -31.25
C ASN A 299 -2.94 12.54 -30.60
N GLU A 300 -3.79 13.47 -31.02
CA GLU A 300 -5.15 13.63 -30.50
C GLU A 300 -6.08 12.46 -30.88
N GLU A 301 -5.95 11.90 -32.08
CA GLU A 301 -6.81 10.80 -32.57
C GLU A 301 -6.63 9.54 -31.73
N ASN A 302 -5.37 9.22 -31.39
CA ASN A 302 -5.01 8.03 -30.63
C ASN A 302 -4.78 8.30 -29.13
N ALA A 303 -4.89 9.56 -28.70
CA ALA A 303 -4.45 10.06 -27.40
C ALA A 303 -3.06 9.53 -27.02
N ALA A 304 -2.06 9.70 -27.89
CA ALA A 304 -0.74 9.09 -27.74
C ALA A 304 0.35 10.16 -27.58
N TYR A 305 1.11 10.10 -26.49
CA TYR A 305 2.16 11.05 -26.14
C TYR A 305 3.55 10.39 -26.11
N TYR A 306 4.53 11.04 -26.73
CA TYR A 306 5.94 10.68 -26.58
C TYR A 306 6.83 11.91 -26.77
N TYR A 307 7.57 12.28 -25.73
CA TYR A 307 8.57 13.33 -25.78
C TYR A 307 9.98 12.73 -25.68
N PRO A 308 10.78 12.68 -26.76
CA PRO A 308 12.04 11.92 -26.78
C PRO A 308 13.22 12.63 -26.10
N GLU A 309 13.06 13.87 -25.63
CA GLU A 309 14.15 14.62 -24.99
C GLU A 309 14.03 14.58 -23.47
N SER A 310 15.16 14.70 -22.78
CA SER A 310 15.18 14.79 -21.32
C SER A 310 15.01 16.25 -20.90
N GLN A 311 13.79 16.61 -20.50
CA GLN A 311 13.43 17.89 -19.91
C GLN A 311 12.95 17.66 -18.47
N GLU A 312 13.10 18.66 -17.61
CA GLU A 312 12.57 18.60 -16.24
C GLU A 312 11.05 18.38 -16.27
N CYS A 313 10.56 17.53 -15.38
CA CYS A 313 9.12 17.27 -15.26
C CYS A 313 8.38 18.55 -14.87
N ASN A 314 7.17 18.71 -15.39
CA ASN A 314 6.31 19.85 -15.08
C ASN A 314 4.83 19.46 -14.90
N HIS A 315 4.53 18.16 -14.91
CA HIS A 315 3.17 17.65 -14.79
C HIS A 315 3.16 16.24 -14.21
N ASP A 316 2.21 15.99 -13.30
CA ASP A 316 1.98 14.69 -12.67
C ASP A 316 0.71 14.02 -13.20
N ILE A 317 0.77 12.70 -13.37
CA ILE A 317 -0.30 11.85 -13.89
C ILE A 317 -0.34 10.54 -13.12
N ASP A 318 -1.37 9.73 -13.36
CA ASP A 318 -1.42 8.35 -12.84
C ASP A 318 -1.22 7.34 -13.95
N ILE A 319 -0.33 6.38 -13.74
CA ILE A 319 -0.22 5.18 -14.57
C ILE A 319 -1.26 4.18 -14.08
N ILE A 320 -2.24 3.87 -14.94
CA ILE A 320 -3.39 3.01 -14.61
C ILE A 320 -3.36 1.65 -15.33
N GLY A 321 -2.31 1.39 -16.09
CA GLY A 321 -2.23 0.21 -16.93
C GLY A 321 -1.16 0.33 -17.99
N TRP A 322 -1.13 -0.65 -18.88
CA TRP A 322 -0.15 -0.74 -19.94
C TRP A 322 -0.65 -1.61 -21.09
N ASP A 323 0.00 -1.46 -22.25
CA ASP A 323 -0.19 -2.29 -23.42
C ASP A 323 1.16 -2.43 -24.15
N ASP A 324 1.80 -3.61 -23.99
CA ASP A 324 3.10 -3.94 -24.59
C ASP A 324 3.03 -4.06 -26.11
N THR A 325 1.83 -4.05 -26.68
CA THR A 325 1.58 -4.14 -28.13
C THR A 325 1.01 -2.86 -28.71
N TYR A 326 0.98 -1.76 -27.94
CA TYR A 326 0.48 -0.48 -28.44
C TYR A 326 1.33 0.00 -29.63
N PRO A 327 0.73 0.12 -30.83
CA PRO A 327 1.50 0.40 -32.05
C PRO A 327 2.25 1.72 -31.96
N LYS A 328 3.56 1.70 -32.25
CA LYS A 328 4.38 2.92 -32.31
C LYS A 328 3.89 3.94 -33.34
N GLU A 329 3.21 3.49 -34.40
CA GLU A 329 2.63 4.35 -35.43
C GLU A 329 1.46 5.20 -34.91
N ASN A 330 0.96 4.92 -33.71
CA ASN A 330 -0.04 5.77 -33.07
C ASN A 330 0.54 7.08 -32.56
N PHE A 331 1.86 7.18 -32.34
CA PHE A 331 2.51 8.42 -31.90
C PHE A 331 2.87 9.34 -33.08
N VAL A 332 2.84 10.67 -32.87
CA VAL A 332 3.28 11.64 -33.90
C VAL A 332 4.78 11.56 -34.11
N THR A 333 5.54 11.62 -33.01
CA THR A 333 6.95 11.25 -32.96
C THR A 333 7.00 9.77 -32.65
N GLU A 334 7.45 8.96 -33.61
CA GLU A 334 7.43 7.50 -33.49
C GLU A 334 8.56 7.00 -32.56
N PRO A 335 8.27 6.20 -31.51
CA PRO A 335 9.28 5.48 -30.75
C PRO A 335 9.93 4.35 -31.57
N GLU A 336 11.03 3.77 -31.10
CA GLU A 336 11.69 2.66 -31.78
C GLU A 336 10.84 1.38 -31.76
N LYS A 337 10.09 1.16 -30.68
CA LYS A 337 9.30 -0.06 -30.41
C LYS A 337 7.85 0.25 -30.06
N ASP A 338 7.01 -0.76 -30.26
CA ASP A 338 5.66 -0.78 -29.70
C ASP A 338 5.71 -0.82 -28.16
N GLY A 339 4.64 -0.37 -27.54
CA GLY A 339 4.46 -0.43 -26.09
C GLY A 339 4.22 0.94 -25.46
N ALA A 340 3.21 1.00 -24.60
CA ALA A 340 2.86 2.23 -23.90
C ALA A 340 2.25 1.96 -22.53
N PHE A 341 2.48 2.89 -21.61
CA PHE A 341 1.65 3.01 -20.42
C PHE A 341 0.31 3.65 -20.77
N ILE A 342 -0.74 3.26 -20.04
CA ILE A 342 -2.06 3.89 -20.07
C ILE A 342 -2.12 4.81 -18.87
N CYS A 343 -2.36 6.09 -19.10
CA CYS A 343 -2.30 7.13 -18.08
C CYS A 343 -3.64 7.86 -17.94
N LYS A 344 -3.98 8.23 -16.71
CA LYS A 344 -5.07 9.14 -16.35
C LYS A 344 -4.50 10.54 -16.16
N ASN A 345 -5.20 11.55 -16.68
CA ASN A 345 -4.84 12.95 -16.53
C ASN A 345 -5.85 13.69 -15.64
N SER A 346 -5.48 14.90 -15.20
CA SER A 346 -6.25 15.79 -14.33
C SER A 346 -6.75 17.03 -15.08
N TRP A 347 -6.99 16.93 -16.39
CA TRP A 347 -7.48 18.05 -17.22
C TRP A 347 -8.89 17.84 -17.78
N GLY A 348 -9.71 17.08 -17.04
CA GLY A 348 -11.09 16.76 -17.40
C GLY A 348 -11.23 15.72 -18.50
N ALA A 349 -12.46 15.21 -18.63
CA ALA A 349 -12.80 14.15 -19.58
C ALA A 349 -12.65 14.56 -21.06
N ASP A 350 -12.63 15.86 -21.36
CA ASP A 350 -12.44 16.36 -22.73
C ASP A 350 -10.98 16.17 -23.23
N PHE A 351 -10.04 15.85 -22.33
CA PHE A 351 -8.67 15.52 -22.73
C PHE A 351 -8.55 14.07 -23.20
N GLY A 352 -7.85 13.86 -24.33
CA GLY A 352 -7.56 12.52 -24.84
C GLY A 352 -8.81 11.66 -25.03
N GLN A 353 -8.77 10.44 -24.54
CA GLN A 353 -9.87 9.49 -24.59
C GLN A 353 -10.61 9.44 -23.25
N ASN A 354 -11.46 10.44 -22.98
CA ASN A 354 -12.20 10.59 -21.72
C ASN A 354 -11.30 10.81 -20.49
N GLY A 355 -10.26 11.63 -20.62
CA GLY A 355 -9.26 11.90 -19.59
C GLY A 355 -8.05 10.96 -19.60
N PHE A 356 -8.05 9.96 -20.50
CA PHE A 356 -7.00 8.96 -20.59
C PHE A 356 -6.17 9.11 -21.86
N PHE A 357 -4.91 8.71 -21.78
CA PHE A 357 -3.98 8.77 -22.90
C PHE A 357 -2.86 7.73 -22.73
N TYR A 358 -2.11 7.49 -23.79
CA TYR A 358 -0.99 6.56 -23.84
C TYR A 358 0.32 7.32 -23.78
N ILE A 359 1.28 6.83 -23.01
CA ILE A 359 2.65 7.36 -22.99
C ILE A 359 3.60 6.25 -23.43
N SER A 360 4.44 6.52 -24.44
CA SER A 360 5.45 5.56 -24.88
C SER A 360 6.35 5.14 -23.72
N TYR A 361 6.69 3.86 -23.64
CA TYR A 361 7.71 3.37 -22.72
C TYR A 361 9.09 4.01 -22.93
N GLU A 362 9.32 4.58 -24.10
CA GLU A 362 10.58 5.25 -24.44
C GLU A 362 10.63 6.71 -23.96
N ASP A 363 9.53 7.27 -23.43
CA ASP A 363 9.56 8.57 -22.77
C ASP A 363 10.59 8.54 -21.62
N PRO A 364 11.49 9.54 -21.54
CA PRO A 364 12.59 9.50 -20.58
C PRO A 364 12.15 9.80 -19.15
N ASN A 365 10.98 10.41 -18.94
CA ASN A 365 10.52 10.82 -17.61
C ASN A 365 9.53 9.83 -16.99
N ILE A 366 8.72 9.14 -17.81
CA ILE A 366 7.70 8.21 -17.30
C ILE A 366 8.31 7.12 -16.41
N GLY A 367 7.82 7.00 -15.18
CA GLY A 367 8.30 6.03 -14.20
C GLY A 367 9.66 6.36 -13.57
N VAL A 368 10.24 7.55 -13.80
CA VAL A 368 11.45 8.00 -13.08
C VAL A 368 11.09 8.39 -11.64
N TYR A 369 10.03 9.16 -11.50
CA TYR A 369 9.44 9.57 -10.22
C TYR A 369 8.06 8.93 -10.10
N GLY A 370 7.77 8.32 -8.96
CA GLY A 370 6.45 7.79 -8.73
C GLY A 370 6.25 7.09 -7.39
N VAL A 371 4.99 6.98 -7.00
CA VAL A 371 4.57 6.43 -5.72
C VAL A 371 3.32 5.58 -5.92
N SER A 372 3.26 4.45 -5.22
CA SER A 372 2.07 3.63 -5.04
C SER A 372 1.66 3.68 -3.56
N TYR A 373 0.38 3.92 -3.29
CA TYR A 373 -0.15 3.93 -1.92
C TYR A 373 -0.68 2.53 -1.58
N THR A 374 0.08 1.79 -0.78
CA THR A 374 -0.07 0.33 -0.64
C THR A 374 -0.79 -0.11 0.62
N GLY A 375 -0.88 0.74 1.64
CA GLY A 375 -1.62 0.47 2.87
C GLY A 375 -2.46 1.67 3.24
N VAL A 376 -3.78 1.59 3.01
CA VAL A 376 -4.75 2.63 3.36
C VAL A 376 -5.78 1.98 4.27
N GLU A 377 -5.98 2.55 5.44
CA GLU A 377 -6.87 2.01 6.47
C GLU A 377 -7.90 3.05 6.91
N ASP A 378 -8.96 2.58 7.56
CA ASP A 378 -9.93 3.44 8.23
C ASP A 378 -9.23 4.36 9.25
N ALA A 379 -9.79 5.56 9.44
CA ALA A 379 -9.22 6.56 10.35
C ALA A 379 -9.37 6.22 11.86
N ASP A 380 -9.93 5.06 12.21
CA ASP A 380 -10.04 4.55 13.57
C ASP A 380 -9.05 3.42 13.89
N ASN A 381 -8.06 3.19 13.01
CA ASN A 381 -7.07 2.13 13.14
C ASN A 381 -6.10 2.32 14.33
N TYR A 382 -5.80 3.57 14.72
CA TYR A 382 -5.19 3.92 16.00
C TYR A 382 -5.78 5.22 16.55
N ASP A 383 -5.80 5.36 17.88
CA ASP A 383 -6.34 6.55 18.54
C ASP A 383 -5.39 7.76 18.50
N ARG A 384 -4.07 7.53 18.47
CA ARG A 384 -3.05 8.59 18.49
C ARG A 384 -1.84 8.30 17.63
N ILE A 385 -1.27 9.38 17.10
CA ILE A 385 0.06 9.45 16.49
C ILE A 385 0.94 10.43 17.28
N TYR A 386 2.13 10.00 17.68
CA TYR A 386 3.19 10.84 18.23
C TYR A 386 4.27 11.04 17.16
N GLN A 387 4.56 12.30 16.83
CA GLN A 387 5.41 12.67 15.70
C GLN A 387 5.95 14.10 15.86
N THR A 388 7.09 14.37 15.21
CA THR A 388 7.75 15.69 15.13
C THR A 388 8.29 15.96 13.73
N ASP A 389 7.80 15.23 12.72
CA ASP A 389 8.27 15.28 11.33
C ASP A 389 7.09 15.49 10.38
N LEU A 390 6.41 16.65 10.50
CA LEU A 390 5.17 16.91 9.77
C LEU A 390 5.39 17.15 8.26
N LEU A 391 6.58 17.54 7.83
CA LEU A 391 7.02 17.61 6.44
C LEU A 391 7.69 16.31 5.98
N GLY A 392 7.77 15.29 6.84
CA GLY A 392 8.27 13.96 6.51
C GLY A 392 9.69 13.97 5.94
N TRP A 393 9.90 13.15 4.90
CA TRP A 393 11.23 12.90 4.36
C TRP A 393 11.73 14.06 3.47
N THR A 394 12.47 15.00 4.08
CA THR A 394 13.06 16.16 3.38
C THR A 394 14.56 16.01 3.13
N GLY A 395 15.21 15.06 3.82
CA GLY A 395 16.59 14.65 3.56
C GLY A 395 16.96 13.39 4.31
N SER A 396 18.22 12.99 4.24
CA SER A 396 18.72 11.82 4.96
C SER A 396 20.06 12.07 5.65
N ILE A 397 20.29 11.34 6.73
CA ILE A 397 21.52 11.39 7.52
C ILE A 397 21.99 9.98 7.89
N GLY A 398 23.26 9.87 8.25
CA GLY A 398 23.87 8.62 8.71
C GLY A 398 25.38 8.77 8.87
N TYR A 399 26.06 7.63 9.01
CA TYR A 399 27.49 7.59 9.34
C TYR A 399 28.39 7.21 8.15
N ASN A 400 27.92 7.42 6.92
CA ASN A 400 28.55 6.86 5.71
C ASN A 400 28.67 5.34 5.79
N GLU A 401 27.63 4.70 6.31
CA GLU A 401 27.52 3.25 6.44
C GLU A 401 26.03 2.89 6.27
N PRO A 402 25.73 1.68 5.78
CA PRO A 402 24.36 1.21 5.60
C PRO A 402 23.61 1.02 6.91
N MET A 403 24.33 0.91 8.03
CA MET A 403 23.77 0.73 9.36
C MET A 403 23.79 2.03 10.16
N ALA A 404 22.68 2.37 10.80
CA ALA A 404 22.62 3.42 11.82
C ALA A 404 21.55 3.12 12.87
N TRP A 405 21.59 3.84 13.98
CA TRP A 405 20.54 3.84 14.98
C TRP A 405 19.93 5.23 15.07
N PHE A 406 18.62 5.32 15.22
CA PHE A 406 17.91 6.55 15.49
C PHE A 406 16.79 6.33 16.50
N SER A 407 16.36 7.40 17.14
CA SER A 407 15.39 7.39 18.21
C SER A 407 14.58 8.68 18.20
N SER A 408 13.36 8.64 18.71
CA SER A 408 12.58 9.82 19.05
C SER A 408 11.84 9.57 20.37
N VAL A 409 11.80 10.62 21.19
CA VAL A 409 11.21 10.59 22.53
C VAL A 409 9.85 11.26 22.49
N TYR A 410 8.88 10.60 23.10
CA TYR A 410 7.49 11.04 23.19
C TYR A 410 7.01 11.03 24.63
N GLN A 411 5.93 11.77 24.88
CA GLN A 411 5.26 11.79 26.17
C GLN A 411 3.78 11.49 25.98
N THR A 412 3.26 10.50 26.70
CA THR A 412 1.83 10.19 26.71
C THR A 412 1.04 11.26 27.47
N ASP A 413 -0.18 11.51 27.05
CA ASP A 413 -1.17 12.39 27.70
C ASP A 413 -2.20 11.59 28.52
N SER A 414 -2.35 10.30 28.24
CA SER A 414 -3.14 9.34 29.02
C SER A 414 -2.51 7.95 28.96
N GLU A 415 -3.03 7.04 29.80
CA GLU A 415 -2.72 5.61 29.64
C GLU A 415 -3.10 5.17 28.22
N ASN A 416 -2.20 4.46 27.56
CA ASN A 416 -2.38 3.98 26.20
C ASN A 416 -1.49 2.76 25.93
N THR A 417 -1.60 2.17 24.75
CA THR A 417 -0.79 1.03 24.32
C THR A 417 -0.07 1.36 23.03
N LEU A 418 1.26 1.31 23.01
CA LEU A 418 2.06 1.40 21.79
C LEU A 418 1.81 0.18 20.91
N ARG A 419 1.28 0.45 19.71
CA ARG A 419 0.82 -0.55 18.74
C ARG A 419 1.67 -0.63 17.49
N ALA A 420 2.29 0.47 17.06
CA ALA A 420 3.12 0.48 15.85
C ALA A 420 4.19 1.57 15.90
N ALA A 421 5.20 1.45 15.03
CA ALA A 421 6.19 2.48 14.74
C ALA A 421 6.26 2.73 13.23
N GLY A 422 6.26 4.00 12.81
CA GLY A 422 6.30 4.37 11.40
C GLY A 422 7.59 5.08 11.01
N PHE A 423 8.22 4.68 9.91
CA PHE A 423 9.45 5.30 9.43
C PHE A 423 9.66 5.04 7.93
N TYR A 424 10.60 5.75 7.33
CA TYR A 424 10.95 5.58 5.93
C TYR A 424 12.07 4.55 5.76
N ALA A 425 11.90 3.64 4.79
CA ALA A 425 13.00 2.90 4.19
C ALA A 425 13.58 3.75 3.05
N THR A 426 14.81 4.26 3.24
CA THR A 426 15.40 5.21 2.28
C THR A 426 15.84 4.59 0.94
N ASP A 427 15.92 3.26 0.90
CA ASP A 427 16.20 2.48 -0.29
C ASP A 427 15.58 1.07 -0.15
N ALA A 428 15.68 0.24 -1.18
CA ALA A 428 15.29 -1.16 -1.12
C ALA A 428 16.20 -1.98 -0.17
N ASP A 429 15.76 -3.21 0.15
CA ASP A 429 16.48 -4.15 1.00
C ASP A 429 16.83 -3.59 2.40
N THR A 430 15.85 -3.01 3.08
CA THR A 430 15.99 -2.45 4.42
C THR A 430 15.63 -3.48 5.50
N TYR A 431 16.56 -3.72 6.41
CA TYR A 431 16.35 -4.48 7.64
C TYR A 431 16.25 -3.54 8.82
N TYR A 432 15.42 -3.89 9.80
CA TYR A 432 15.25 -3.07 10.99
C TYR A 432 15.08 -3.91 12.25
N ASP A 433 15.45 -3.32 13.39
CA ASP A 433 15.09 -3.75 14.73
C ASP A 433 14.43 -2.58 15.46
N ILE A 434 13.30 -2.81 16.13
CA ILE A 434 12.57 -1.82 16.94
C ILE A 434 12.78 -2.12 18.43
N TYR A 435 13.06 -1.08 19.21
CA TYR A 435 13.21 -1.14 20.65
C TYR A 435 12.40 -0.04 21.35
N LEU A 436 12.10 -0.26 22.63
CA LEU A 436 11.42 0.70 23.51
C LEU A 436 12.27 1.00 24.74
N VAL A 437 12.37 2.27 25.11
CA VAL A 437 12.80 2.73 26.45
C VAL A 437 11.60 3.34 27.13
N ARG A 438 11.27 2.88 28.34
CA ARG A 438 10.22 3.46 29.18
C ARG A 438 10.84 4.35 30.25
N ASP A 439 10.07 5.31 30.76
CA ASP A 439 10.49 6.25 31.80
C ASP A 439 11.79 6.96 31.41
N PHE A 440 11.78 7.53 30.20
CA PHE A 440 12.94 8.23 29.63
C PHE A 440 13.14 9.58 30.34
N GLU A 441 14.24 9.73 31.05
CA GLU A 441 14.64 10.99 31.70
C GLU A 441 15.84 11.63 30.98
N GLY A 442 16.68 10.82 30.33
CA GLY A 442 17.75 11.32 29.48
C GLY A 442 18.55 10.23 28.78
N ILE A 443 19.58 10.64 28.06
CA ILE A 443 20.38 9.79 27.17
C ILE A 443 21.00 8.56 27.84
N GLU A 444 21.24 8.61 29.15
CA GLU A 444 21.75 7.49 29.95
C GLU A 444 20.78 6.30 29.99
N ASP A 445 19.51 6.53 29.69
CA ASP A 445 18.44 5.52 29.69
C ASP A 445 18.36 4.70 28.41
N MET A 446 19.03 5.11 27.32
CA MET A 446 19.02 4.40 26.05
C MET A 446 19.57 2.96 26.16
N ASP A 447 20.41 2.69 27.18
CA ASP A 447 20.93 1.35 27.48
C ASP A 447 19.90 0.44 28.17
N ARG A 448 18.80 1.00 28.69
CA ARG A 448 17.66 0.25 29.26
C ARG A 448 16.66 -0.23 28.21
N ARG A 449 16.95 -0.02 26.92
CA ARG A 449 16.08 -0.40 25.79
C ARG A 449 15.72 -1.88 25.83
N VAL A 450 14.46 -2.18 25.50
CA VAL A 450 13.92 -3.52 25.36
C VAL A 450 13.66 -3.77 23.88
N PHE A 451 14.19 -4.87 23.35
CA PHE A 451 13.90 -5.31 21.99
C PHE A 451 12.43 -5.68 21.85
N LEU A 452 11.77 -5.16 20.81
CA LEU A 452 10.38 -5.48 20.50
C LEU A 452 10.30 -6.49 19.34
N GLN A 453 10.86 -6.14 18.19
CA GLN A 453 10.84 -6.99 16.99
C GLN A 453 11.88 -6.59 15.96
N SER A 454 12.07 -7.46 14.96
CA SER A 454 12.87 -7.21 13.77
C SER A 454 12.02 -7.41 12.52
N GLY A 455 12.44 -6.83 11.40
CA GLY A 455 11.80 -7.10 10.12
C GLY A 455 12.65 -6.73 8.91
N TYR A 456 12.03 -6.90 7.75
CA TYR A 456 12.61 -6.64 6.44
C TYR A 456 11.56 -6.00 5.53
N ILE A 457 11.97 -4.91 4.90
CA ILE A 457 11.23 -4.10 3.95
C ILE A 457 11.94 -4.24 2.61
N LYS A 458 11.20 -4.70 1.60
CA LYS A 458 11.73 -4.97 0.27
C LYS A 458 11.97 -3.69 -0.51
N ASP A 459 10.96 -2.83 -0.55
CA ASP A 459 10.92 -1.65 -1.42
C ASP A 459 11.20 -0.36 -0.64
N LYS A 460 11.68 0.67 -1.34
CA LYS A 460 11.85 2.02 -0.79
C LYS A 460 10.48 2.63 -0.51
N GLY A 461 10.31 3.35 0.59
CA GLY A 461 8.99 3.89 0.92
C GLY A 461 8.81 4.35 2.36
N TYR A 462 7.55 4.58 2.72
CA TYR A 462 7.10 4.80 4.08
C TYR A 462 6.33 3.57 4.56
N TYR A 463 6.55 3.18 5.82
CA TYR A 463 5.91 2.00 6.38
C TYR A 463 5.49 2.23 7.83
N THR A 464 4.28 1.82 8.17
CA THR A 464 3.83 1.72 9.56
C THR A 464 3.91 0.28 10.00
N ILE A 465 4.83 -0.02 10.90
CA ILE A 465 5.13 -1.38 11.32
C ILE A 465 4.32 -1.72 12.59
N PRO A 466 3.30 -2.60 12.52
CA PRO A 466 2.60 -3.06 13.70
C PRO A 466 3.53 -3.89 14.58
N LEU A 467 3.42 -3.71 15.89
CA LEU A 467 4.18 -4.49 16.87
C LEU A 467 3.49 -5.83 17.12
N GLU A 468 4.22 -6.93 16.97
CA GLU A 468 3.73 -8.28 17.30
C GLU A 468 3.21 -8.38 18.75
N ASN A 469 3.83 -7.62 19.66
CA ASN A 469 3.46 -7.54 21.06
C ASN A 469 3.31 -6.07 21.47
N PRO A 470 2.08 -5.51 21.42
CA PRO A 470 1.82 -4.15 21.86
C PRO A 470 2.28 -3.87 23.29
N GLN A 471 2.70 -2.64 23.57
CA GLN A 471 3.35 -2.26 24.83
C GLN A 471 2.50 -1.28 25.63
N PRO A 472 2.01 -1.61 26.83
CA PRO A 472 1.25 -0.67 27.64
C PRO A 472 2.15 0.47 28.14
N LEU A 473 1.64 1.70 28.10
CA LEU A 473 2.30 2.92 28.56
C LEU A 473 1.40 3.63 29.57
N GLU A 474 2.01 4.13 30.64
CA GLU A 474 1.31 4.86 31.69
C GLU A 474 0.97 6.29 31.23
N ALA A 475 0.04 6.96 31.91
CA ALA A 475 -0.21 8.38 31.68
C ALA A 475 0.99 9.24 32.06
N ASP A 476 1.22 10.34 31.33
CA ASP A 476 2.35 11.27 31.51
C ASP A 476 3.75 10.60 31.40
N GLN A 477 3.82 9.38 30.84
CA GLN A 477 5.06 8.64 30.69
C GLN A 477 5.85 9.14 29.48
N ARG A 478 7.11 9.48 29.71
CA ARG A 478 8.09 9.68 28.63
C ARG A 478 8.66 8.34 28.18
N PHE A 479 8.68 8.11 26.87
CA PHE A 479 9.21 6.88 26.27
C PHE A 479 9.99 7.20 25.00
N ALA A 480 10.99 6.38 24.69
CA ALA A 480 11.76 6.50 23.45
C ALA A 480 11.51 5.28 22.57
N VAL A 481 11.14 5.51 21.32
CA VAL A 481 11.14 4.47 20.28
C VAL A 481 12.48 4.54 19.58
N ILE A 482 13.16 3.40 19.46
CA ILE A 482 14.48 3.29 18.84
C ILE A 482 14.39 2.34 17.65
N VAL A 483 15.02 2.70 16.55
CA VAL A 483 15.20 1.84 15.38
C VAL A 483 16.69 1.69 15.11
N GLN A 484 17.18 0.44 15.05
CA GLN A 484 18.39 0.13 14.29
C GLN A 484 17.93 -0.15 12.86
N ILE A 485 18.53 0.53 11.90
CA ILE A 485 18.24 0.35 10.48
C ILE A 485 19.50 -0.07 9.74
N TYR A 486 19.37 -1.04 8.85
CA TYR A 486 20.38 -1.41 7.87
C TYR A 486 19.76 -1.37 6.48
N THR A 487 20.23 -0.49 5.61
CA THR A 487 19.75 -0.37 4.23
C THR A 487 20.93 -0.60 3.29
N ARG A 488 20.92 -1.70 2.54
CA ARG A 488 22.09 -2.27 1.85
C ARG A 488 22.90 -1.24 1.04
N ASP A 489 22.21 -0.39 0.28
CA ASP A 489 22.82 0.53 -0.68
C ASP A 489 22.77 2.01 -0.25
N SER A 490 22.33 2.29 0.99
CA SER A 490 22.30 3.65 1.53
C SER A 490 23.53 3.95 2.37
N MET A 491 24.06 5.17 2.26
CA MET A 491 25.13 5.68 3.14
C MET A 491 24.57 6.55 4.28
N HIS A 492 23.30 6.93 4.15
CA HIS A 492 22.56 7.81 5.04
C HIS A 492 21.15 7.22 5.23
N PRO A 493 21.01 6.14 6.01
CA PRO A 493 19.77 5.35 6.03
C PRO A 493 18.66 5.97 6.89
N ILE A 494 18.88 7.10 7.56
CA ILE A 494 17.89 7.74 8.43
C ILE A 494 17.24 8.89 7.65
N ALA A 495 15.94 8.79 7.37
CA ALA A 495 15.15 9.90 6.86
C ALA A 495 14.95 10.97 7.96
N ILE A 496 15.04 12.24 7.56
CA ILE A 496 14.92 13.38 8.46
C ILE A 496 14.02 14.48 7.91
N GLU A 497 13.42 15.22 8.83
CA GLU A 497 12.83 16.53 8.59
C GLU A 497 13.87 17.61 8.93
N TYR A 498 14.16 18.52 8.00
CA TYR A 498 15.02 19.67 8.24
C TYR A 498 14.74 20.82 7.28
N VAL A 499 15.13 22.03 7.70
CA VAL A 499 15.07 23.23 6.84
C VAL A 499 16.24 23.21 5.86
N SER A 500 15.96 22.85 4.62
CA SER A 500 16.95 22.75 3.53
C SER A 500 16.91 23.92 2.56
N ASN A 501 15.74 24.51 2.35
CA ASN A 501 15.48 25.58 1.38
C ASN A 501 14.19 26.34 1.75
N GLU A 502 13.71 27.23 0.87
CA GLU A 502 12.48 27.98 1.13
C GLU A 502 11.21 27.11 1.16
N LEU A 503 11.16 26.00 0.42
CA LEU A 503 10.01 25.08 0.39
C LEU A 503 9.83 24.38 1.75
N THR A 504 10.93 23.98 2.39
CA THR A 504 10.94 23.29 3.69
C THR A 504 11.06 24.23 4.89
N ALA A 505 10.91 25.55 4.68
CA ALA A 505 11.02 26.54 5.75
C ALA A 505 9.96 26.40 6.88
N GLY A 506 8.91 25.62 6.64
CA GLY A 506 7.88 25.29 7.62
C GLY A 506 8.23 24.16 8.60
N ALA A 507 9.37 23.47 8.44
CA ALA A 507 9.80 22.43 9.38
C ALA A 507 10.08 23.01 10.77
N ASP A 508 9.52 22.41 11.82
CA ASP A 508 9.74 22.80 13.20
C ASP A 508 10.73 21.86 13.87
N ILE A 509 12.02 22.21 13.84
CA ILE A 509 13.06 21.40 14.49
C ILE A 509 13.12 21.58 16.01
N SER A 510 12.18 22.33 16.61
CA SER A 510 12.19 22.65 18.04
C SER A 510 11.22 21.82 18.88
N ASP A 511 10.31 21.10 18.24
CA ASP A 511 9.38 20.17 18.87
C ASP A 511 9.96 18.75 19.03
N GLY A 512 11.05 18.46 18.31
CA GLY A 512 11.80 17.21 18.30
C GLY A 512 12.61 16.93 19.56
N GLU A 513 12.70 15.65 19.89
CA GLU A 513 13.71 15.11 20.80
C GLU A 513 14.27 13.81 20.21
N SER A 514 14.93 13.94 19.06
CA SER A 514 15.52 12.86 18.30
C SER A 514 17.00 12.64 18.63
N TYR A 515 17.42 11.38 18.58
CA TYR A 515 18.81 10.99 18.79
C TYR A 515 19.27 10.04 17.69
N MET A 516 20.53 10.14 17.28
CA MET A 516 21.17 9.15 16.40
C MET A 516 22.42 8.55 17.03
N SER A 517 22.73 7.31 16.68
CA SER A 517 23.92 6.60 17.16
C SER A 517 24.53 5.70 16.08
N TYR A 518 25.86 5.64 16.07
CA TYR A 518 26.61 4.74 15.19
C TYR A 518 26.55 3.28 15.67
N ASN A 519 26.54 3.08 17.00
CA ASN A 519 26.75 1.76 17.62
C ASN A 519 25.65 1.36 18.63
N GLY A 520 24.63 2.20 18.82
CA GLY A 520 23.56 1.98 19.79
C GLY A 520 23.98 2.19 21.26
N SER A 521 25.10 2.87 21.50
CA SER A 521 25.60 3.21 22.85
C SER A 521 26.01 4.67 23.00
N LEU A 522 26.54 5.29 21.94
CA LEU A 522 26.91 6.71 21.93
C LEU A 522 25.91 7.48 21.08
N TRP A 523 25.06 8.25 21.74
CA TRP A 523 23.94 8.96 21.13
C TRP A 523 24.25 10.45 20.99
N SER A 524 23.76 11.05 19.91
CA SER A 524 23.84 12.48 19.63
C SER A 524 22.43 13.03 19.45
N HIS A 525 22.11 14.13 20.12
CA HIS A 525 20.86 14.86 19.95
C HIS A 525 20.85 15.51 18.56
N MET A 526 19.86 15.21 17.73
CA MET A 526 19.87 15.53 16.29
C MET A 526 19.62 17.01 16.02
N GLU A 527 18.70 17.61 16.75
CA GLU A 527 18.30 19.01 16.69
C GLU A 527 19.47 19.93 17.06
N GLU A 528 20.25 19.58 18.09
CA GLU A 528 21.44 20.33 18.49
C GLU A 528 22.63 20.11 17.54
N ALA A 529 22.86 18.86 17.12
CA ALA A 529 24.06 18.50 16.36
C ALA A 529 23.92 18.70 14.86
N SER A 530 22.70 18.65 14.33
CA SER A 530 22.40 18.58 12.89
C SER A 530 21.18 19.39 12.47
N ALA A 531 20.46 20.02 13.41
CA ALA A 531 19.29 20.86 13.14
C ALA A 531 18.21 20.12 12.32
N CYS A 532 17.87 18.90 12.76
CA CYS A 532 16.86 18.05 12.13
C CYS A 532 16.15 17.15 13.14
N ASN A 533 14.93 16.73 12.79
CA ASN A 533 14.15 15.71 13.49
C ASN A 533 14.26 14.39 12.74
N ALA A 534 14.26 13.26 13.44
CA ALA A 534 14.16 11.95 12.79
C ALA A 534 12.73 11.69 12.32
N CYS A 535 12.56 11.12 11.13
CA CYS A 535 11.25 10.67 10.67
C CYS A 535 10.86 9.34 11.30
N LEU A 536 10.44 9.37 12.57
CA LEU A 536 10.05 8.20 13.35
C LEU A 536 8.75 8.45 14.11
N LYS A 537 7.66 7.84 13.72
CA LYS A 537 6.33 8.01 14.33
C LYS A 537 6.02 6.86 15.30
N ALA A 538 5.23 7.13 16.34
CA ALA A 538 4.71 6.12 17.25
C ALA A 538 3.18 6.16 17.30
N TYR A 539 2.53 5.01 17.13
CA TYR A 539 1.06 4.89 17.06
C TYR A 539 0.53 4.15 18.28
N THR A 540 -0.52 4.68 18.92
CA THR A 540 -1.05 4.11 20.15
C THR A 540 -2.58 4.09 20.17
N ASP A 541 -3.11 3.14 20.95
CA ASP A 541 -4.54 3.06 21.27
C ASP A 541 -4.77 3.47 22.72
N LEU A 542 -5.85 4.18 22.98
CA LEU A 542 -6.37 4.43 24.30
C LEU A 542 -6.71 3.10 24.97
N THR A 543 -6.31 2.95 26.23
CA THR A 543 -6.82 1.84 27.04
C THR A 543 -8.33 2.04 27.21
N PRO A 544 -9.20 1.09 26.85
CA PRO A 544 -10.64 1.26 27.00
C PRO A 544 -11.02 1.57 28.45
N ASP A 545 -11.88 2.56 28.67
CA ASP A 545 -12.47 2.84 29.98
C ASP A 545 -13.11 1.55 30.53
N GLN A 546 -12.65 1.06 31.69
CA GLN A 546 -13.16 -0.15 32.35
C GLN A 546 -14.59 -0.01 32.89
#